data_AF-A0A1S3XJ75-F1
#
_entry.id   AF-A0A1S3XJ75-F1
#
_cell.length_a   1.000
_cell.length_b   1.000
_cell.length_c   1.000
_cell.angle_alpha   90.00
_cell.angle_beta   90.00
_cell.angle_gamma   90.00
#
_symmetry.space_group_name_H-M   'P 1'
#
loop_
_entity.id
_entity.type
_entity.pdbx_description
1 polymer ?
#
loop_
_entity_poly.entity_id
_entity_poly.type
_entity_poly.pdbx_seq_one_letter_code
_entity_poly.pdbx_strand_id
1 'polypeptide(L)'
;MLLPPITRSFSFFHSRRLISSKCRNSQMGPENLSLIDKRHRASFRLCNVSGYKTDLLEIHAKDPKFHVLFIPGNPGVISFYVDFLESLYDLLDGAASVTAISHIGQTEKNWERGRLFSLQEQTDHKVGHSIGSYISLDIFRRFQEKVTYCICLYPFLAVNTKSSTQAIIKKIAVSRTLCTGLSSLATILALLPAWISRFLVKTSVGKSWSPPAVEALCKHVLRYHTIQNILYMAMTEFEKLSEVPDWSFMREKKSQMAFLFGVDDHWGPLHIYEEISNNVPGAVLAVERGGYTHAFSCTEVGSLWVAQHVSALINNYLSKH
;
A
#
# COMPACT_ATOMS: atom_id res chain seq x y z
N MET A 1 80.38 18.34 -22.42
CA MET A 1 81.38 17.66 -21.58
C MET A 1 80.62 17.15 -20.36
N LEU A 2 80.33 15.87 -20.17
CA LEU A 2 80.59 14.66 -20.97
C LEU A 2 79.28 13.86 -21.21
N LEU A 3 79.32 13.02 -22.23
CA LEU A 3 78.31 12.09 -22.77
C LEU A 3 78.82 10.64 -22.48
N PRO A 4 78.17 9.50 -22.84
CA PRO A 4 76.75 9.16 -23.03
C PRO A 4 76.34 7.74 -22.44
N PRO A 5 75.76 6.71 -23.14
CA PRO A 5 74.30 6.40 -23.31
C PRO A 5 73.89 4.87 -23.31
N ILE A 6 72.82 4.52 -24.07
CA ILE A 6 72.58 3.26 -24.86
C ILE A 6 71.84 2.10 -24.12
N THR A 7 70.83 1.37 -24.65
CA THR A 7 70.13 1.25 -25.97
C THR A 7 68.65 0.78 -25.78
N ARG A 8 67.65 1.09 -26.64
CA ARG A 8 67.11 0.34 -27.83
C ARG A 8 66.82 -1.17 -27.63
N SER A 9 65.78 -1.80 -28.22
CA SER A 9 64.78 -1.39 -29.23
C SER A 9 63.56 -2.35 -29.32
N PHE A 10 62.50 -1.88 -30.00
CA PHE A 10 61.34 -2.60 -30.53
C PHE A 10 61.64 -3.88 -31.32
N SER A 11 60.67 -4.82 -31.35
CA SER A 11 60.16 -5.41 -32.60
C SER A 11 58.74 -5.98 -32.47
N PHE A 12 57.98 -5.93 -33.58
CA PHE A 12 56.56 -6.29 -33.71
C PHE A 12 56.34 -7.77 -34.14
N PHE A 13 55.06 -8.17 -34.22
CA PHE A 13 54.52 -9.40 -34.83
C PHE A 13 54.73 -10.71 -34.03
N HIS A 14 53.87 -11.75 -34.11
CA HIS A 14 52.91 -12.09 -35.16
C HIS A 14 51.65 -12.83 -34.64
N SER A 15 50.64 -12.96 -35.52
CA SER A 15 49.34 -13.61 -35.28
C SER A 15 49.41 -15.13 -35.07
N ARG A 16 48.48 -15.70 -34.28
CA ARG A 16 47.68 -16.90 -34.66
C ARG A 16 46.48 -17.17 -33.74
N ARG A 17 45.31 -17.41 -34.35
CA ARG A 17 44.13 -18.09 -33.74
C ARG A 17 44.32 -19.62 -33.80
N LEU A 18 43.66 -20.34 -32.89
CA LEU A 18 43.13 -21.73 -32.96
C LEU A 18 42.53 -22.01 -31.56
N ILE A 19 41.22 -22.01 -31.29
CA ILE A 19 40.12 -22.93 -31.70
C ILE A 19 40.38 -24.41 -31.38
N SER A 20 39.43 -25.00 -30.63
CA SER A 20 39.11 -26.44 -30.38
C SER A 20 39.24 -26.81 -28.90
N SER A 21 38.16 -26.79 -28.08
CA SER A 21 36.99 -27.68 -28.04
C SER A 21 37.25 -29.07 -27.42
N LYS A 22 36.61 -29.33 -26.27
CA LYS A 22 35.96 -30.62 -25.92
C LYS A 22 35.18 -30.53 -24.61
N CYS A 23 33.88 -30.84 -24.68
CA CYS A 23 33.03 -31.04 -23.51
C CYS A 23 33.23 -32.45 -22.92
N ARG A 24 33.05 -32.61 -21.60
CA ARG A 24 32.24 -33.70 -21.04
C ARG A 24 31.86 -33.43 -19.57
N ASN A 25 30.60 -33.70 -19.23
CA ASN A 25 30.00 -33.49 -17.92
C ASN A 25 30.46 -34.54 -16.90
N SER A 26 30.44 -34.19 -15.61
CA SER A 26 30.01 -35.11 -14.55
C SER A 26 29.56 -34.38 -13.26
N GLN A 27 28.38 -34.78 -12.77
CA GLN A 27 27.89 -34.69 -11.38
C GLN A 27 27.29 -33.37 -10.85
N MET A 28 26.54 -33.50 -9.74
CA MET A 28 25.32 -32.74 -9.43
C MET A 28 25.41 -31.88 -8.17
N GLY A 29 24.87 -30.64 -8.25
CA GLY A 29 24.35 -29.85 -7.13
C GLY A 29 25.38 -29.25 -6.15
N PRO A 30 24.95 -28.34 -5.25
CA PRO A 30 23.59 -27.81 -5.05
C PRO A 30 23.43 -26.31 -5.42
N GLU A 31 22.29 -25.73 -5.05
CA GLU A 31 22.02 -24.27 -4.93
C GLU A 31 21.84 -23.44 -6.22
N ASN A 32 20.78 -23.78 -6.98
CA ASN A 32 20.01 -22.78 -7.73
C ASN A 32 19.16 -21.90 -6.78
N LEU A 33 19.81 -21.12 -5.90
CA LEU A 33 19.19 -20.05 -5.12
C LEU A 33 19.98 -18.76 -5.27
N SER A 34 19.42 -17.78 -6.01
CA SER A 34 19.61 -16.32 -5.82
C SER A 34 19.26 -15.47 -7.05
N LEU A 35 19.04 -16.05 -8.23
CA LEU A 35 18.73 -15.31 -9.47
C LEU A 35 17.36 -15.66 -10.08
N ILE A 36 16.33 -15.77 -9.22
CA ILE A 36 14.97 -15.48 -9.66
C ILE A 36 14.90 -13.96 -9.81
N ASP A 37 15.03 -13.51 -11.05
CA ASP A 37 14.77 -12.14 -11.49
C ASP A 37 13.40 -11.71 -10.94
N LYS A 38 13.38 -10.77 -9.97
CA LYS A 38 12.16 -10.22 -9.36
C LYS A 38 11.42 -9.37 -10.40
N ARG A 39 10.77 -10.04 -11.36
CA ARG A 39 9.73 -9.42 -12.19
C ARG A 39 8.55 -9.10 -11.29
N HIS A 40 8.43 -7.84 -10.92
CA HIS A 40 7.20 -7.31 -10.33
C HIS A 40 6.02 -7.72 -11.23
N ARG A 41 5.07 -8.42 -10.62
CA ARG A 41 3.81 -8.90 -11.23
C ARG A 41 2.78 -7.77 -11.25
N ALA A 42 2.91 -6.81 -10.34
CA ALA A 42 2.13 -5.59 -10.26
C ALA A 42 2.40 -4.67 -11.47
N SER A 43 1.37 -4.45 -12.28
CA SER A 43 1.36 -3.43 -13.33
C SER A 43 0.65 -2.17 -12.84
N PHE A 44 1.18 -0.99 -13.17
CA PHE A 44 0.57 0.30 -12.84
C PHE A 44 -0.07 0.92 -14.07
N ARG A 45 -1.32 1.37 -13.95
CA ARG A 45 -2.08 1.98 -15.05
C ARG A 45 -2.88 3.19 -14.57
N LEU A 46 -2.68 4.32 -15.24
CA LEU A 46 -3.52 5.49 -15.05
C LEU A 46 -4.84 5.30 -15.81
N CYS A 47 -5.96 5.25 -15.10
CA CYS A 47 -7.30 5.10 -15.67
C CYS A 47 -8.12 6.40 -15.57
N ASN A 48 -9.23 6.48 -16.31
CA ASN A 48 -10.33 7.38 -15.99
C ASN A 48 -11.41 6.55 -15.30
N VAL A 49 -11.72 6.86 -14.05
CA VAL A 49 -12.81 6.25 -13.27
C VAL A 49 -13.81 7.35 -12.94
N SER A 50 -15.08 7.18 -13.33
CA SER A 50 -16.17 8.12 -13.03
C SER A 50 -15.87 9.60 -13.36
N GLY A 51 -15.03 9.86 -14.36
CA GLY A 51 -14.64 11.20 -14.82
C GLY A 51 -13.26 11.69 -14.34
N TYR A 52 -12.62 11.01 -13.37
CA TYR A 52 -11.38 11.46 -12.74
C TYR A 52 -10.19 10.54 -13.04
N LYS A 53 -8.98 11.10 -13.01
CA LYS A 53 -7.73 10.35 -13.19
C LYS A 53 -7.32 9.65 -11.88
N THR A 54 -7.26 8.33 -11.95
CA THR A 54 -6.99 7.45 -10.81
C THR A 54 -5.91 6.44 -11.18
N ASP A 55 -4.91 6.25 -10.32
CA ASP A 55 -3.89 5.22 -10.50
C ASP A 55 -4.49 3.86 -10.10
N LEU A 56 -4.25 2.84 -10.91
CA LEU A 56 -4.58 1.44 -10.64
C LEU A 56 -3.30 0.61 -10.55
N LEU A 57 -3.30 -0.39 -9.67
CA LEU A 57 -2.31 -1.47 -9.62
C LEU A 57 -3.07 -2.75 -9.91
N GLU A 58 -2.65 -3.47 -10.95
CA GLU A 58 -3.33 -4.66 -11.47
C GLU A 58 -2.35 -5.84 -11.54
N ILE A 59 -2.71 -6.96 -10.92
CA ILE A 59 -2.04 -8.26 -11.04
C ILE A 59 -3.05 -9.23 -11.66
N HIS A 60 -2.75 -9.73 -12.86
CA HIS A 60 -3.65 -10.58 -13.63
C HIS A 60 -3.33 -12.07 -13.44
N ALA A 61 -4.28 -12.81 -12.87
CA ALA A 61 -4.29 -14.27 -12.95
C ALA A 61 -4.69 -14.74 -14.35
N LYS A 62 -4.20 -15.91 -14.76
CA LYS A 62 -4.55 -16.52 -16.05
C LYS A 62 -5.97 -17.08 -16.07
N ASP A 63 -6.43 -17.64 -14.95
CA ASP A 63 -7.74 -18.27 -14.78
C ASP A 63 -8.26 -17.98 -13.36
N PRO A 64 -8.70 -16.73 -13.08
CA PRO A 64 -9.13 -16.32 -11.75
C PRO A 64 -10.46 -16.96 -11.36
N LYS A 65 -10.48 -17.64 -10.21
CA LYS A 65 -11.72 -18.11 -9.54
C LYS A 65 -12.50 -16.96 -8.90
N PHE A 66 -11.80 -15.92 -8.45
CA PHE A 66 -12.36 -14.72 -7.85
C PHE A 66 -11.48 -13.49 -8.10
N HIS A 67 -11.94 -12.32 -7.65
CA HIS A 67 -11.22 -11.07 -7.80
C HIS A 67 -11.03 -10.37 -6.44
N VAL A 68 -9.80 -9.96 -6.14
CA VAL A 68 -9.47 -9.18 -4.94
C VAL A 68 -9.44 -7.71 -5.31
N LEU A 69 -10.49 -6.98 -4.91
CA LEU A 69 -10.50 -5.52 -4.97
C LEU A 69 -9.90 -4.97 -3.66
N PHE A 70 -8.69 -4.43 -3.74
CA PHE A 70 -8.03 -3.78 -2.61
C PHE A 70 -8.19 -2.26 -2.68
N ILE A 71 -8.35 -1.60 -1.53
CA ILE A 71 -8.36 -0.14 -1.50
C ILE A 71 -7.58 0.36 -0.28
N PRO A 72 -6.68 1.33 -0.46
CA PRO A 72 -5.84 1.87 0.61
C PRO A 72 -6.66 2.66 1.65
N GLY A 73 -6.02 2.91 2.80
CA GLY A 73 -6.44 3.94 3.75
C GLY A 73 -6.04 5.34 3.27
N ASN A 74 -5.86 6.28 4.19
CA ASN A 74 -5.35 7.62 3.91
C ASN A 74 -3.91 7.74 4.48
N PRO A 75 -2.84 7.90 3.66
CA PRO A 75 -2.85 8.20 2.22
C PRO A 75 -3.30 7.06 1.30
N GLY A 76 -4.15 7.41 0.35
CA GLY A 76 -4.72 6.54 -0.69
C GLY A 76 -3.77 6.20 -1.84
N VAL A 77 -2.48 6.07 -1.55
CA VAL A 77 -1.42 5.81 -2.52
C VAL A 77 -1.14 4.31 -2.59
N ILE A 78 -1.62 3.67 -3.66
CA ILE A 78 -1.47 2.23 -3.89
C ILE A 78 -0.02 1.74 -3.98
N SER A 79 0.93 2.63 -4.31
CA SER A 79 2.37 2.30 -4.35
C SER A 79 2.95 1.87 -3.00
N PHE A 80 2.29 2.17 -1.87
CA PHE A 80 2.68 1.62 -0.56
C PHE A 80 2.36 0.13 -0.41
N TYR A 81 1.47 -0.43 -1.22
CA TYR A 81 0.89 -1.76 -1.01
C TYR A 81 1.41 -2.81 -2.00
N VAL A 82 2.44 -2.50 -2.80
CA VAL A 82 3.03 -3.45 -3.78
C VAL A 82 3.48 -4.73 -3.09
N ASP A 83 4.34 -4.62 -2.07
CA ASP A 83 4.89 -5.76 -1.34
C ASP A 83 3.78 -6.65 -0.74
N PHE A 84 2.68 -6.04 -0.26
CA PHE A 84 1.52 -6.74 0.30
C PHE A 84 0.69 -7.45 -0.78
N LEU A 85 0.40 -6.79 -1.89
CA LEU A 85 -0.47 -7.32 -2.94
C LEU A 85 0.23 -8.38 -3.79
N GLU A 86 1.54 -8.23 -4.04
CA GLU A 86 2.34 -9.28 -4.68
C GLU A 86 2.45 -10.51 -3.75
N SER A 87 2.73 -10.31 -2.46
CA SER A 87 2.72 -11.41 -1.48
C SER A 87 1.36 -12.11 -1.40
N LEU A 88 0.26 -11.35 -1.41
CA LEU A 88 -1.09 -11.92 -1.36
C LEU A 88 -1.42 -12.71 -2.63
N TYR A 89 -1.07 -12.20 -3.81
CA TYR A 89 -1.27 -12.92 -5.08
C TYR A 89 -0.50 -14.24 -5.10
N ASP A 90 0.75 -14.24 -4.62
CA ASP A 90 1.59 -15.43 -4.53
C ASP A 90 1.04 -16.44 -3.52
N LEU A 91 0.53 -15.97 -2.37
CA LEU A 91 -0.11 -16.80 -1.34
C LEU A 91 -1.53 -17.28 -1.71
N LEU A 92 -2.09 -16.80 -2.81
CA LEU A 92 -3.34 -17.29 -3.40
C LEU A 92 -3.06 -18.20 -4.63
N ASP A 93 -1.80 -18.50 -4.93
CA ASP A 93 -1.35 -19.38 -6.03
C ASP A 93 -2.01 -19.06 -7.39
N GLY A 94 -2.17 -17.76 -7.68
CA GLY A 94 -2.83 -17.29 -8.90
C GLY A 94 -4.34 -17.59 -9.01
N ALA A 95 -5.00 -18.04 -7.93
CA ALA A 95 -6.45 -18.30 -7.92
C ALA A 95 -7.30 -17.02 -8.04
N ALA A 96 -6.71 -15.83 -7.92
CA ALA A 96 -7.39 -14.55 -8.02
C ALA A 96 -6.60 -13.50 -8.79
N SER A 97 -7.29 -12.66 -9.55
CA SER A 97 -6.73 -11.38 -10.00
C SER A 97 -6.86 -10.33 -8.91
N VAL A 98 -5.92 -9.40 -8.84
CA VAL A 98 -5.88 -8.33 -7.82
C VAL A 98 -5.95 -6.98 -8.52
N THR A 99 -6.86 -6.11 -8.09
CA THR A 99 -6.90 -4.69 -8.49
C THR A 99 -6.89 -3.81 -7.25
N ALA A 100 -5.96 -2.86 -7.18
CA ALA A 100 -5.95 -1.79 -6.20
C ALA A 100 -6.23 -0.43 -6.84
N ILE A 101 -7.04 0.40 -6.18
CA ILE A 101 -7.52 1.69 -6.71
C ILE A 101 -7.04 2.84 -5.82
N SER A 102 -6.30 3.80 -6.38
CA SER A 102 -5.88 4.99 -5.61
C SER A 102 -7.05 5.87 -5.20
N HIS A 103 -6.81 6.79 -4.26
CA HIS A 103 -7.74 7.88 -4.01
C HIS A 103 -7.55 8.99 -5.06
N ILE A 104 -8.65 9.68 -5.40
CA ILE A 104 -8.61 10.82 -6.33
C ILE A 104 -7.73 11.92 -5.72
N GLY A 105 -6.95 12.62 -6.56
CA GLY A 105 -6.07 13.69 -6.08
C GLY A 105 -4.87 13.21 -5.25
N GLN A 106 -4.73 11.89 -5.00
CA GLN A 106 -3.60 11.28 -4.30
C GLN A 106 -2.71 10.47 -5.26
N THR A 107 -2.38 11.07 -6.41
CA THR A 107 -1.54 10.51 -7.47
C THR A 107 -0.30 11.38 -7.69
N GLU A 108 0.71 10.89 -8.43
CA GLU A 108 1.98 11.62 -8.65
C GLU A 108 1.78 13.03 -9.27
N LYS A 109 0.78 13.16 -10.15
CA LYS A 109 0.50 14.37 -10.94
C LYS A 109 -0.82 15.00 -10.52
N ASN A 110 -0.87 16.32 -10.53
CA ASN A 110 -2.08 17.08 -10.20
C ASN A 110 -3.09 17.11 -11.38
N TRP A 111 -3.66 15.95 -11.72
CA TRP A 111 -4.63 15.83 -12.82
C TRP A 111 -5.88 16.69 -12.61
N GLU A 112 -6.37 16.73 -11.37
CA GLU A 112 -7.61 17.40 -10.97
C GLU A 112 -7.41 18.87 -10.57
N ARG A 113 -6.29 19.47 -11.00
CA ARG A 113 -5.99 20.91 -10.90
C ARG A 113 -6.13 21.51 -9.49
N GLY A 114 -5.83 20.73 -8.46
CA GLY A 114 -5.91 21.13 -7.06
C GLY A 114 -7.30 21.05 -6.43
N ARG A 115 -8.29 20.43 -7.10
CA ARG A 115 -9.54 20.05 -6.45
C ARG A 115 -9.25 19.15 -5.25
N LEU A 116 -10.00 19.39 -4.18
CA LEU A 116 -10.01 18.59 -2.97
C LEU A 116 -11.21 17.65 -3.02
N PHE A 117 -11.03 16.42 -2.55
CA PHE A 117 -12.05 15.38 -2.55
C PHE A 117 -12.29 14.89 -1.12
N SER A 118 -13.51 15.07 -0.64
CA SER A 118 -13.98 14.61 0.66
C SER A 118 -14.03 13.08 0.73
N LEU A 119 -14.14 12.54 1.94
CA LEU A 119 -14.42 11.12 2.17
C LEU A 119 -15.62 10.65 1.34
N GLN A 120 -16.72 11.41 1.35
CA GLN A 120 -17.93 11.06 0.59
C GLN A 120 -17.70 11.07 -0.92
N GLU A 121 -16.98 12.04 -1.48
CA GLU A 121 -16.65 12.05 -2.91
C GLU A 121 -15.72 10.89 -3.30
N GLN A 122 -14.78 10.53 -2.42
CA GLN A 122 -13.98 9.32 -2.60
C GLN A 122 -14.86 8.05 -2.56
N THR A 123 -15.95 8.08 -1.78
CA THR A 123 -16.97 7.01 -1.64
C THR A 123 -17.91 6.88 -2.83
N ASP A 124 -18.19 7.96 -3.55
CA ASP A 124 -19.12 7.93 -4.69
C ASP A 124 -18.39 7.86 -6.05
N HIS A 125 -17.12 8.30 -6.13
CA HIS A 125 -16.26 8.17 -7.32
C HIS A 125 -15.99 6.71 -7.70
N LYS A 126 -15.52 5.94 -6.72
CA LYS A 126 -15.62 4.49 -6.77
C LYS A 126 -17.12 4.26 -6.59
N VAL A 127 -17.81 3.66 -7.56
CA VAL A 127 -19.30 3.61 -7.55
C VAL A 127 -19.72 2.76 -6.35
N GLY A 128 -19.91 3.41 -5.19
CA GLY A 128 -19.59 2.90 -3.84
C GLY A 128 -18.07 2.65 -3.61
N HIS A 129 -17.48 3.14 -2.49
CA HIS A 129 -16.23 2.75 -1.74
C HIS A 129 -15.43 3.97 -1.18
N SER A 130 -15.45 4.36 0.13
CA SER A 130 -14.33 4.99 0.96
C SER A 130 -14.61 5.03 2.47
N ILE A 131 -13.66 4.96 3.43
CA ILE A 131 -12.17 4.91 3.48
C ILE A 131 -11.63 3.53 3.92
N GLY A 132 -10.56 2.97 3.31
CA GLY A 132 -9.85 1.73 3.71
C GLY A 132 -10.68 0.51 4.10
N SER A 133 -11.15 0.44 5.35
CA SER A 133 -12.09 -0.58 5.84
C SER A 133 -13.54 -0.10 5.82
N TYR A 134 -13.80 1.16 6.20
CA TYR A 134 -15.08 1.84 5.95
C TYR A 134 -15.37 1.93 4.43
N ILE A 135 -14.33 1.87 3.56
CA ILE A 135 -14.41 1.60 2.10
C ILE A 135 -15.34 0.42 1.93
N SER A 136 -14.90 -0.73 2.45
CA SER A 136 -15.35 -2.04 2.04
C SER A 136 -16.73 -2.28 2.60
N LEU A 137 -16.97 -1.79 3.82
CA LEU A 137 -18.29 -1.82 4.44
C LEU A 137 -19.33 -1.07 3.61
N ASP A 138 -19.04 0.12 3.06
CA ASP A 138 -20.04 0.86 2.29
C ASP A 138 -20.26 0.32 0.87
N ILE A 139 -19.24 -0.22 0.16
CA ILE A 139 -19.54 -1.03 -1.04
C ILE A 139 -20.37 -2.23 -0.65
N PHE A 140 -19.98 -2.95 0.40
CA PHE A 140 -20.59 -4.23 0.69
C PHE A 140 -22.07 -4.04 1.01
N ARG A 141 -22.40 -2.98 1.75
CA ARG A 141 -23.78 -2.53 1.99
C ARG A 141 -24.54 -2.16 0.70
N ARG A 142 -23.90 -1.50 -0.26
CA ARG A 142 -24.49 -1.09 -1.57
C ARG A 142 -24.56 -2.22 -2.61
N PHE A 143 -23.69 -3.24 -2.55
CA PHE A 143 -23.49 -4.27 -3.57
C PHE A 143 -23.40 -5.69 -2.97
N GLN A 144 -24.32 -6.00 -2.06
CA GLN A 144 -24.35 -7.25 -1.29
C GLN A 144 -24.35 -8.53 -2.17
N GLU A 145 -24.89 -8.46 -3.38
CA GLU A 145 -24.93 -9.57 -4.34
C GLU A 145 -23.60 -9.78 -5.10
N LYS A 146 -22.70 -8.79 -5.09
CA LYS A 146 -21.42 -8.82 -5.83
C LYS A 146 -20.21 -9.03 -4.94
N VAL A 147 -20.31 -8.70 -3.66
CA VAL A 147 -19.21 -8.85 -2.70
C VAL A 147 -19.41 -10.12 -1.92
N THR A 148 -18.54 -11.10 -2.16
CA THR A 148 -18.58 -12.40 -1.49
C THR A 148 -18.01 -12.33 -0.07
N TYR A 149 -16.91 -11.59 0.12
CA TYR A 149 -16.20 -11.52 1.40
C TYR A 149 -15.49 -10.18 1.57
N CYS A 150 -15.57 -9.59 2.78
CA CYS A 150 -15.05 -8.26 3.10
C CYS A 150 -14.06 -8.34 4.28
N ILE A 151 -12.77 -8.07 4.03
CA ILE A 151 -11.72 -8.08 5.05
C ILE A 151 -11.30 -6.63 5.38
N CYS A 152 -11.49 -6.24 6.63
CA CYS A 152 -11.18 -4.92 7.16
C CYS A 152 -9.84 -4.95 7.91
N LEU A 153 -8.81 -4.31 7.37
CA LEU A 153 -7.47 -4.24 7.95
C LEU A 153 -7.29 -2.91 8.69
N TYR A 154 -6.81 -2.97 9.94
CA TYR A 154 -6.55 -1.84 10.85
C TYR A 154 -7.65 -0.75 10.78
N PRO A 155 -8.90 -1.11 11.13
CA PRO A 155 -10.07 -0.41 10.62
C PRO A 155 -10.38 0.89 11.39
N PHE A 156 -10.19 2.04 10.76
CA PHE A 156 -10.68 3.33 11.28
C PHE A 156 -12.18 3.46 11.04
N LEU A 157 -12.98 3.08 12.03
CA LEU A 157 -14.46 3.09 11.98
C LEU A 157 -15.10 4.15 12.88
N ALA A 158 -14.38 4.66 13.87
CA ALA A 158 -14.86 5.68 14.80
C ALA A 158 -13.70 6.55 15.33
N VAL A 159 -13.98 7.81 15.67
CA VAL A 159 -12.98 8.75 16.20
C VAL A 159 -12.52 8.35 17.61
N ASN A 160 -11.21 8.13 17.77
CA ASN A 160 -10.59 7.85 19.06
C ASN A 160 -10.34 9.15 19.83
N THR A 161 -11.33 9.59 20.60
CA THR A 161 -11.29 10.84 21.40
C THR A 161 -10.14 10.90 22.41
N LYS A 162 -9.54 9.76 22.78
CA LYS A 162 -8.39 9.67 23.69
C LYS A 162 -7.03 9.81 22.96
N SER A 163 -7.00 9.77 21.63
CA SER A 163 -5.77 9.87 20.85
C SER A 163 -5.33 11.33 20.67
N SER A 164 -4.21 11.69 21.33
CA SER A 164 -3.53 12.97 21.10
C SER A 164 -3.08 13.13 19.64
N THR A 165 -2.66 12.05 18.98
CA THR A 165 -2.31 12.02 17.56
C THR A 165 -3.51 12.40 16.67
N GLN A 166 -4.67 11.76 16.86
CA GLN A 166 -5.89 12.13 16.12
C GLN A 166 -6.29 13.59 16.39
N ALA A 167 -6.20 14.06 17.64
CA ALA A 167 -6.53 15.44 17.99
C ALA A 167 -5.61 16.47 17.30
N ILE A 168 -4.30 16.20 17.20
CA ILE A 168 -3.34 17.03 16.48
C ILE A 168 -3.64 17.03 14.98
N ILE A 169 -3.86 15.85 14.37
CA ILE A 169 -4.17 15.74 12.94
C ILE A 169 -5.48 16.48 12.62
N LYS A 170 -6.55 16.30 13.44
CA LYS A 170 -7.83 17.02 13.28
C LYS A 170 -7.63 18.54 13.35
N LYS A 171 -6.84 19.05 14.30
CA LYS A 171 -6.54 20.48 14.43
C LYS A 171 -5.78 21.03 13.20
N ILE A 172 -4.86 20.25 12.63
CA ILE A 172 -4.15 20.61 11.40
C ILE A 172 -5.11 20.61 10.21
N ALA A 173 -5.88 19.53 10.03
CA ALA A 173 -6.77 19.28 8.90
C ALA A 173 -7.88 20.34 8.76
N VAL A 174 -8.46 20.78 9.89
CA VAL A 174 -9.46 21.87 9.93
C VAL A 174 -8.82 23.25 9.65
N SER A 175 -7.50 23.40 9.84
CA SER A 175 -6.82 24.68 9.70
C SER A 175 -6.22 24.86 8.29
N ARG A 176 -6.89 25.67 7.46
CA ARG A 176 -6.45 25.99 6.10
C ARG A 176 -5.01 26.54 6.03
N THR A 177 -4.59 27.35 7.02
CA THR A 177 -3.23 27.89 7.09
C THR A 177 -2.20 26.81 7.41
N LEU A 178 -2.46 25.93 8.37
CA LEU A 178 -1.56 24.80 8.67
C LEU A 178 -1.48 23.81 7.52
N CYS A 179 -2.61 23.47 6.89
CA CYS A 179 -2.64 22.64 5.69
C CYS A 179 -1.77 23.25 4.56
N THR A 180 -1.96 24.54 4.26
CA THR A 180 -1.18 25.26 3.23
C THR A 180 0.31 25.26 3.56
N GLY A 181 0.68 25.51 4.83
CA GLY A 181 2.07 25.48 5.30
C GLY A 181 2.72 24.11 5.13
N LEU A 182 2.05 23.03 5.57
CA LEU A 182 2.55 21.66 5.43
C LEU A 182 2.66 21.22 3.97
N SER A 183 1.68 21.56 3.12
CA SER A 183 1.74 21.26 1.68
C SER A 183 2.86 22.02 0.97
N SER A 184 3.14 23.25 1.42
CA SER A 184 4.28 24.04 0.93
C SER A 184 5.62 23.41 1.36
N LEU A 185 5.74 22.99 2.62
CA LEU A 185 6.92 22.28 3.13
C LEU A 185 7.16 20.95 2.39
N ALA A 186 6.10 20.17 2.13
CA ALA A 186 6.21 18.95 1.33
C ALA A 186 6.70 19.21 -0.10
N THR A 187 6.33 20.36 -0.68
CA THR A 187 6.84 20.80 -1.99
C THR A 187 8.32 21.18 -1.94
N ILE A 188 8.76 21.88 -0.88
CA ILE A 188 10.18 22.18 -0.65
C ILE A 188 10.99 20.87 -0.55
N LEU A 189 10.52 19.89 0.23
CA LEU A 189 11.17 18.58 0.36
C LEU A 189 11.21 17.78 -0.95
N ALA A 190 10.26 18.01 -1.85
CA ALA A 190 10.20 17.39 -3.17
C ALA A 190 11.11 18.06 -4.23
N LEU A 191 11.50 19.33 -4.02
CA LEU A 191 12.46 20.03 -4.86
C LEU A 191 13.93 19.69 -4.53
N LEU A 192 14.17 19.06 -3.37
CA LEU A 192 15.50 18.56 -3.02
C LEU A 192 15.92 17.41 -3.96
N PRO A 193 17.24 17.25 -4.25
CA PRO A 193 17.75 16.06 -4.91
C PRO A 193 17.24 14.78 -4.25
N ALA A 194 16.78 13.81 -5.03
CA ALA A 194 16.05 12.63 -4.53
C ALA A 194 16.79 11.84 -3.43
N TRP A 195 18.13 11.85 -3.43
CA TRP A 195 18.92 11.23 -2.36
C TRP A 195 18.76 11.93 -1.00
N ILE A 196 18.60 13.25 -0.98
CA ILE A 196 18.35 14.03 0.24
C ILE A 196 16.94 13.76 0.75
N SER A 197 15.92 13.82 -0.11
CA SER A 197 14.53 13.55 0.29
C SER A 197 14.38 12.14 0.85
N ARG A 198 14.96 11.13 0.18
CA ARG A 198 14.99 9.73 0.67
C ARG A 198 15.72 9.61 2.02
N PHE A 199 16.85 10.29 2.20
CA PHE A 199 17.60 10.29 3.47
C PHE A 199 16.79 10.94 4.61
N LEU A 200 16.19 12.11 4.38
CA LEU A 200 15.34 12.78 5.36
C LEU A 200 14.13 11.93 5.75
N VAL A 201 13.45 11.30 4.77
CA VAL A 201 12.32 10.39 5.03
C VAL A 201 12.76 9.16 5.85
N LYS A 202 13.86 8.51 5.48
CA LYS A 202 14.37 7.33 6.19
C LYS A 202 14.84 7.63 7.61
N THR A 203 15.37 8.83 7.86
CA THR A 203 15.82 9.24 9.20
C THR A 203 14.68 9.71 10.11
N SER A 204 13.62 10.30 9.56
CA SER A 204 12.50 10.89 10.31
C SER A 204 11.27 9.99 10.48
N VAL A 205 10.76 9.41 9.39
CA VAL A 205 9.49 8.65 9.37
C VAL A 205 9.73 7.15 9.27
N GLY A 206 10.73 6.74 8.50
CA GLY A 206 10.85 5.37 7.99
C GLY A 206 12.19 4.67 8.21
N LYS A 207 12.71 4.63 9.44
CA LYS A 207 13.96 3.88 9.73
C LYS A 207 13.86 2.39 9.34
N SER A 208 12.67 1.81 9.49
CA SER A 208 12.30 0.44 9.14
C SER A 208 11.58 0.31 7.79
N TRP A 209 11.33 1.41 7.06
CA TRP A 209 10.54 1.36 5.83
C TRP A 209 11.30 0.72 4.67
N SER A 210 10.58 -0.02 3.83
CA SER A 210 11.13 -0.62 2.60
C SER A 210 11.49 0.48 1.59
N PRO A 211 12.49 0.26 0.69
CA PRO A 211 12.80 1.23 -0.36
C PRO A 211 11.59 1.61 -1.25
N PRO A 212 10.70 0.68 -1.65
CA PRO A 212 9.44 1.02 -2.32
C PRO A 212 8.55 1.98 -1.53
N ALA A 213 8.39 1.78 -0.21
CA ALA A 213 7.58 2.66 0.63
C ALA A 213 8.16 4.08 0.75
N VAL A 214 9.49 4.21 0.88
CA VAL A 214 10.17 5.51 0.86
C VAL A 214 9.99 6.19 -0.50
N GLU A 215 10.08 5.44 -1.60
CA GLU A 215 9.84 5.98 -2.94
C GLU A 215 8.38 6.42 -3.16
N ALA A 216 7.41 5.62 -2.70
CA ALA A 216 5.99 5.95 -2.72
C ALA A 216 5.70 7.29 -2.03
N LEU A 217 6.28 7.51 -0.84
CA LEU A 217 6.16 8.77 -0.11
C LEU A 217 6.79 9.94 -0.90
N CYS A 218 8.04 9.80 -1.36
CA CYS A 218 8.74 10.87 -2.09
C CYS A 218 8.10 11.24 -3.44
N LYS A 219 7.50 10.27 -4.13
CA LYS A 219 6.96 10.43 -5.48
C LYS A 219 5.49 10.88 -5.49
N HIS A 220 4.65 10.31 -4.63
CA HIS A 220 3.21 10.55 -4.64
C HIS A 220 2.75 11.47 -3.49
N VAL A 221 3.28 11.28 -2.27
CA VAL A 221 2.81 12.00 -1.07
C VAL A 221 3.46 13.37 -0.90
N LEU A 222 4.76 13.52 -1.16
CA LEU A 222 5.46 14.80 -1.13
C LEU A 222 5.11 15.67 -2.36
N ARG A 223 3.83 16.06 -2.45
CA ARG A 223 3.24 16.91 -3.49
C ARG A 223 2.20 17.81 -2.84
N TYR A 224 2.15 19.09 -3.23
CA TYR A 224 1.19 20.05 -2.67
C TYR A 224 -0.25 19.53 -2.72
N HIS A 225 -0.70 19.09 -3.91
CA HIS A 225 -2.07 18.63 -4.15
C HIS A 225 -2.41 17.35 -3.38
N THR A 226 -1.45 16.43 -3.24
CA THR A 226 -1.65 15.19 -2.48
C THR A 226 -1.79 15.45 -0.99
N ILE A 227 -0.91 16.27 -0.38
CA ILE A 227 -1.03 16.62 1.05
C ILE A 227 -2.34 17.36 1.33
N GLN A 228 -2.75 18.29 0.45
CA GLN A 228 -4.04 18.97 0.60
C GLN A 228 -5.21 17.97 0.56
N ASN A 229 -5.18 16.99 -0.35
CA ASN A 229 -6.22 15.95 -0.43
C ASN A 229 -6.19 14.99 0.77
N ILE A 230 -5.02 14.57 1.25
CA ILE A 230 -4.87 13.75 2.46
C ILE A 230 -5.49 14.47 3.67
N LEU A 231 -5.14 15.73 3.89
CA LEU A 231 -5.61 16.51 5.04
C LEU A 231 -7.09 16.87 4.93
N TYR A 232 -7.58 17.22 3.74
CA TYR A 232 -9.01 17.49 3.54
C TYR A 232 -9.87 16.24 3.71
N MET A 233 -9.41 15.10 3.18
CA MET A 233 -10.09 13.82 3.39
C MET A 233 -10.11 13.46 4.89
N ALA A 234 -8.96 13.57 5.59
CA ALA A 234 -8.86 13.35 7.03
C ALA A 234 -9.80 14.25 7.85
N MET A 235 -9.97 15.52 7.47
CA MET A 235 -10.94 16.42 8.09
C MET A 235 -12.35 15.82 8.02
N THR A 236 -12.78 15.39 6.82
CA THR A 236 -14.11 14.83 6.59
C THR A 236 -14.28 13.42 7.18
N GLU A 237 -13.21 12.64 7.35
CA GLU A 237 -13.21 11.39 8.13
C GLU A 237 -13.55 11.67 9.60
N PHE A 238 -12.90 12.66 10.23
CA PHE A 238 -13.18 13.02 11.63
C PHE A 238 -14.57 13.63 11.86
N GLU A 239 -15.23 14.10 10.81
CA GLU A 239 -16.63 14.54 10.84
C GLU A 239 -17.56 13.33 10.71
N LYS A 240 -17.36 12.48 9.69
CA LYS A 240 -18.23 11.34 9.38
C LYS A 240 -18.14 10.19 10.39
N LEU A 241 -16.95 9.83 10.85
CA LEU A 241 -16.70 8.74 11.80
C LEU A 241 -17.02 9.11 13.26
N SER A 242 -17.80 10.17 13.47
CA SER A 242 -18.49 10.44 14.74
C SER A 242 -19.87 9.75 14.81
N GLU A 243 -20.33 9.15 13.71
CA GLU A 243 -21.58 8.36 13.64
C GLU A 243 -21.40 6.94 14.19
N VAL A 244 -22.48 6.34 14.68
CA VAL A 244 -22.49 4.96 15.18
C VAL A 244 -22.46 3.96 14.01
N PRO A 245 -21.62 2.90 14.04
CA PRO A 245 -21.62 1.86 13.01
C PRO A 245 -22.98 1.17 12.83
N ASP A 246 -23.28 0.72 11.61
CA ASP A 246 -24.50 -0.04 11.32
C ASP A 246 -24.39 -1.49 11.84
N TRP A 247 -24.64 -1.64 13.13
CA TRP A 247 -24.67 -2.94 13.80
C TRP A 247 -25.70 -3.90 13.23
N SER A 248 -26.75 -3.41 12.54
CA SER A 248 -27.78 -4.26 11.96
C SER A 248 -27.24 -4.98 10.73
N PHE A 249 -26.65 -4.23 9.79
CA PHE A 249 -25.96 -4.76 8.63
C PHE A 249 -24.80 -5.69 9.02
N MET A 250 -23.97 -5.27 9.99
CA MET A 250 -22.84 -6.09 10.44
C MET A 250 -23.28 -7.42 11.06
N ARG A 251 -24.42 -7.47 11.78
CA ARG A 251 -25.00 -8.74 12.29
C ARG A 251 -25.52 -9.64 11.18
N GLU A 252 -26.18 -9.07 10.17
CA GLU A 252 -26.71 -9.82 9.03
C GLU A 252 -25.58 -10.47 8.22
N LYS A 253 -24.50 -9.71 7.95
CA LYS A 253 -23.41 -10.15 7.07
C LYS A 253 -22.17 -10.70 7.80
N LYS A 254 -22.23 -10.95 9.11
CA LYS A 254 -21.05 -11.30 9.93
C LYS A 254 -20.20 -12.48 9.43
N SER A 255 -20.78 -13.46 8.72
CA SER A 255 -20.06 -14.59 8.12
C SER A 255 -19.25 -14.20 6.87
N GLN A 256 -19.65 -13.11 6.21
CA GLN A 256 -19.02 -12.56 5.01
C GLN A 256 -18.01 -11.43 5.35
N MET A 257 -17.64 -11.30 6.62
CA MET A 257 -16.81 -10.20 7.13
C MET A 257 -15.71 -10.69 8.07
N ALA A 258 -14.54 -10.07 8.00
CA ALA A 258 -13.48 -10.23 8.99
C ALA A 258 -12.77 -8.91 9.29
N PHE A 259 -12.23 -8.78 10.50
CA PHE A 259 -11.50 -7.59 10.96
C PHE A 259 -10.16 -7.97 11.60
N LEU A 260 -9.09 -7.30 11.20
CA LEU A 260 -7.77 -7.37 11.83
C LEU A 260 -7.45 -6.03 12.50
N PHE A 261 -7.28 -6.06 13.82
CA PHE A 261 -6.88 -4.89 14.63
C PHE A 261 -5.40 -4.96 15.02
N GLY A 262 -4.76 -3.81 15.23
CA GLY A 262 -3.40 -3.74 15.80
C GLY A 262 -3.42 -3.53 17.31
N VAL A 263 -2.40 -4.04 18.01
CA VAL A 263 -2.10 -3.57 19.37
C VAL A 263 -1.65 -2.10 19.29
N ASP A 264 -2.18 -1.27 20.20
CA ASP A 264 -1.95 0.18 20.30
C ASP A 264 -2.17 0.98 19.00
N ASP A 265 -2.95 0.46 18.05
CA ASP A 265 -3.37 1.22 16.88
C ASP A 265 -4.36 2.32 17.29
N HIS A 266 -3.97 3.57 17.11
CA HIS A 266 -4.85 4.68 17.43
C HIS A 266 -5.92 4.94 16.37
N TRP A 267 -5.82 4.34 15.17
CA TRP A 267 -6.83 4.42 14.11
C TRP A 267 -7.89 3.33 14.25
N GLY A 268 -7.48 2.06 14.39
CA GLY A 268 -8.34 0.95 14.80
C GLY A 268 -8.10 0.57 16.27
N PRO A 269 -8.58 1.34 17.26
CA PRO A 269 -8.33 1.05 18.67
C PRO A 269 -9.18 -0.14 19.17
N LEU A 270 -8.64 -0.88 20.15
CA LEU A 270 -9.26 -2.11 20.66
C LEU A 270 -10.64 -1.92 21.31
N HIS A 271 -11.05 -0.70 21.71
CA HIS A 271 -12.43 -0.48 22.15
C HIS A 271 -13.44 -0.69 21.01
N ILE A 272 -13.05 -0.46 19.75
CA ILE A 272 -13.90 -0.76 18.58
C ILE A 272 -13.93 -2.26 18.29
N TYR A 273 -12.84 -3.00 18.56
CA TYR A 273 -12.87 -4.46 18.58
C TYR A 273 -13.88 -4.97 19.62
N GLU A 274 -13.88 -4.40 20.84
CA GLU A 274 -14.81 -4.75 21.92
C GLU A 274 -16.27 -4.40 21.55
N GLU A 275 -16.51 -3.22 20.98
CA GLU A 275 -17.84 -2.81 20.50
C GLU A 275 -18.37 -3.74 19.41
N ILE A 276 -17.55 -4.14 18.41
CA ILE A 276 -17.97 -5.11 17.40
C ILE A 276 -18.23 -6.48 18.05
N SER A 277 -17.35 -6.94 18.93
CA SER A 277 -17.52 -8.22 19.63
C SER A 277 -18.83 -8.29 20.43
N ASN A 278 -19.22 -7.18 21.05
CA ASN A 278 -20.45 -7.08 21.84
C ASN A 278 -21.71 -6.91 20.97
N ASN A 279 -21.67 -6.05 19.94
CA ASN A 279 -22.82 -5.75 19.10
C ASN A 279 -23.04 -6.77 17.97
N VAL A 280 -22.02 -7.55 17.62
CA VAL A 280 -22.01 -8.50 16.49
C VAL A 280 -21.50 -9.89 16.93
N PRO A 281 -22.25 -10.64 17.76
CA PRO A 281 -21.81 -11.94 18.27
C PRO A 281 -21.49 -12.93 17.14
N GLY A 282 -20.25 -13.41 17.10
CA GLY A 282 -19.73 -14.31 16.06
C GLY A 282 -19.15 -13.60 14.83
N ALA A 283 -18.85 -12.30 14.90
CA ALA A 283 -17.97 -11.65 13.93
C ALA A 283 -16.57 -12.28 13.93
N VAL A 284 -15.93 -12.39 12.77
CA VAL A 284 -14.54 -12.86 12.66
C VAL A 284 -13.60 -11.71 13.01
N LEU A 285 -13.06 -11.73 14.23
CA LEU A 285 -12.16 -10.69 14.75
C LEU A 285 -10.79 -11.28 15.07
N ALA A 286 -9.73 -10.55 14.71
CA ALA A 286 -8.34 -10.88 15.00
C ALA A 286 -7.58 -9.66 15.53
N VAL A 287 -6.54 -9.91 16.32
CA VAL A 287 -5.60 -8.89 16.82
C VAL A 287 -4.19 -9.30 16.44
N GLU A 288 -3.49 -8.42 15.74
CA GLU A 288 -2.07 -8.49 15.43
C GLU A 288 -1.26 -8.36 16.74
N ARG A 289 -0.28 -9.25 16.97
CA ARG A 289 0.53 -9.30 18.21
C ARG A 289 2.03 -9.48 17.98
N GLY A 290 2.47 -9.57 16.73
CA GLY A 290 3.88 -9.60 16.31
C GLY A 290 4.53 -8.22 16.20
N GLY A 291 3.76 -7.13 16.37
CA GLY A 291 4.27 -5.75 16.39
C GLY A 291 4.20 -5.03 15.04
N TYR A 292 3.37 -5.51 14.12
CA TYR A 292 3.14 -4.85 12.83
C TYR A 292 2.11 -3.74 13.01
N THR A 293 2.59 -2.50 12.90
CA THR A 293 1.77 -1.28 13.10
C THR A 293 0.74 -1.06 11.97
N HIS A 294 -0.14 -0.08 12.14
CA HIS A 294 -1.07 0.40 11.09
C HIS A 294 -0.40 0.63 9.72
N ALA A 295 0.87 1.05 9.70
CA ALA A 295 1.66 1.21 8.48
C ALA A 295 2.35 -0.09 8.01
N PHE A 296 1.72 -1.26 8.20
CA PHE A 296 2.29 -2.58 7.89
C PHE A 296 2.87 -2.66 6.47
N SER A 297 2.16 -2.06 5.50
CA SER A 297 2.50 -2.01 4.08
C SER A 297 3.81 -1.27 3.79
N CYS A 298 4.26 -0.40 4.69
CA CYS A 298 5.54 0.29 4.55
C CYS A 298 6.76 -0.60 4.84
N THR A 299 6.56 -1.88 5.18
CA THR A 299 7.62 -2.85 5.47
C THR A 299 7.38 -4.17 4.73
N GLU A 300 8.44 -4.83 4.25
CA GLU A 300 8.31 -6.12 3.56
C GLU A 300 7.76 -7.21 4.51
N VAL A 301 8.23 -7.25 5.76
CA VAL A 301 7.78 -8.22 6.77
C VAL A 301 6.33 -8.02 7.21
N GLY A 302 5.90 -6.78 7.44
CA GLY A 302 4.50 -6.48 7.78
C GLY A 302 3.56 -6.73 6.61
N SER A 303 3.99 -6.39 5.38
CA SER A 303 3.29 -6.73 4.15
C SER A 303 3.07 -8.24 4.00
N LEU A 304 4.13 -9.03 4.15
CA LEU A 304 4.06 -10.49 4.06
C LEU A 304 3.17 -11.10 5.15
N TRP A 305 3.30 -10.66 6.40
CA TRP A 305 2.51 -11.18 7.52
C TRP A 305 1.02 -10.91 7.33
N VAL A 306 0.65 -9.68 6.95
CA VAL A 306 -0.77 -9.35 6.69
C VAL A 306 -1.28 -10.08 5.45
N ALA A 307 -0.46 -10.30 4.42
CA ALA A 307 -0.82 -11.13 3.27
C ALA A 307 -1.09 -12.60 3.65
N GLN A 308 -0.29 -13.18 4.56
CA GLN A 308 -0.52 -14.52 5.11
C GLN A 308 -1.84 -14.59 5.89
N HIS A 309 -2.12 -13.59 6.73
CA HIS A 309 -3.39 -13.50 7.46
C HIS A 309 -4.60 -13.40 6.52
N VAL A 310 -4.52 -12.54 5.49
CA VAL A 310 -5.58 -12.35 4.49
C VAL A 310 -5.79 -13.61 3.65
N SER A 311 -4.73 -14.27 3.16
CA SER A 311 -4.85 -15.53 2.41
C SER A 311 -5.48 -16.62 3.29
N ALA A 312 -5.09 -16.74 4.56
CA ALA A 312 -5.72 -17.69 5.49
C ALA A 312 -7.21 -17.40 5.71
N LEU A 313 -7.62 -16.13 5.86
CA LEU A 313 -9.04 -15.76 5.95
C LEU A 313 -9.82 -16.13 4.68
N ILE A 314 -9.28 -15.81 3.49
CA ILE A 314 -9.90 -16.13 2.20
C ILE A 314 -10.07 -17.65 2.03
N ASN A 315 -9.01 -18.44 2.28
CA ASN A 315 -9.08 -19.90 2.15
C ASN A 315 -10.04 -20.54 3.18
N ASN A 316 -10.08 -20.02 4.41
CA ASN A 316 -11.04 -20.45 5.43
C ASN A 316 -12.50 -20.07 5.11
N TYR A 317 -12.72 -19.02 4.32
CA TYR A 317 -14.04 -18.65 3.81
C TYR A 317 -14.46 -19.55 2.64
N LEU A 318 -13.59 -19.69 1.62
CA LEU A 318 -13.83 -20.51 0.41
C LEU A 318 -13.92 -22.03 0.68
N SER A 319 -13.47 -22.50 1.84
CA SER A 319 -13.66 -23.90 2.26
C SER A 319 -15.05 -24.18 2.87
N LYS A 320 -15.86 -23.14 3.11
CA LYS A 320 -17.18 -23.21 3.76
C LYS A 320 -18.34 -22.83 2.83
N HIS A 321 -18.05 -22.37 1.62
CA HIS A 321 -18.98 -21.76 0.67
C HIS A 321 -18.65 -22.19 -0.75
#